data_AF-A0A7L0G1S9-F1
#
_entry.id   AF-A0A7L0G1S9-F1
#
_cell.length_a   1.000
_cell.length_b   1.000
_cell.length_c   1.000
_cell.angle_alpha   90.00
_cell.angle_beta   90.00
_cell.angle_gamma   90.00
#
_symmetry.space_group_name_H-M   'P 1'
#
loop_
_entity.id
_entity.type
_entity.pdbx_description
1 polymer ?
#
loop_
_entity_poly.entity_id
_entity_poly.type
_entity_poly.pdbx_seq_one_letter_code
_entity_poly.pdbx_strand_id
1 'polypeptide(L)'
;PGNKELEPLKYAKVAMDASVSRQKAEGCLLGTTSLLSHCLGKGENVALVLKDVGVLLIEGRRVQMRFYSDFLEELSGKSTLERAAFKVPQLLDIVVSRVAPIASLTFSGSVIIFP
;
A
#
# COMPACT_ATOMS: atom_id res chain seq x y z
N PRO A 1 19.67 -4.45 8.52
CA PRO A 1 18.33 -4.73 7.95
C PRO A 1 18.38 -6.00 7.10
N GLY A 2 18.14 -7.17 7.70
CA GLY A 2 18.44 -8.42 7.02
C GLY A 2 18.12 -9.64 7.86
N ASN A 3 17.74 -10.71 7.15
CA ASN A 3 17.44 -12.07 7.63
C ASN A 3 16.18 -12.26 8.48
N LYS A 4 15.05 -11.63 8.09
CA LYS A 4 13.76 -12.28 8.34
C LYS A 4 13.50 -13.23 7.18
N GLU A 5 13.38 -14.52 7.50
CA GLU A 5 12.89 -15.50 6.54
C GLU A 5 11.49 -15.07 6.12
N LEU A 6 11.32 -14.80 4.82
CA LEU A 6 10.02 -14.44 4.27
C LEU A 6 9.22 -15.73 4.13
N GLU A 7 8.11 -15.85 4.86
CA GLU A 7 7.20 -16.97 4.66
C GLU A 7 6.65 -16.92 3.22
N PRO A 8 6.60 -18.06 2.51
CA PRO A 8 5.93 -18.14 1.23
C PRO A 8 4.47 -17.69 1.34
N LEU A 9 4.02 -16.92 0.36
CA LEU A 9 2.64 -16.47 0.31
C LEU A 9 1.69 -17.68 0.17
N LYS A 10 0.72 -17.77 1.08
CA LYS A 10 -0.27 -18.85 1.09
C LYS A 10 -1.39 -18.54 0.08
N TYR A 11 -1.12 -18.76 -1.21
CA TYR A 11 -2.07 -18.45 -2.30
C TYR A 11 -3.48 -19.02 -2.10
N ALA A 12 -3.60 -20.22 -1.52
CA ALA A 12 -4.89 -20.82 -1.21
C ALA A 12 -5.69 -20.00 -0.18
N LYS A 13 -5.01 -19.46 0.84
CA LYS A 13 -5.65 -18.58 1.84
C LYS A 13 -6.08 -17.27 1.20
N VAL A 14 -5.20 -16.63 0.42
CA VAL A 14 -5.53 -15.39 -0.29
C VAL A 14 -6.72 -15.58 -1.23
N ALA A 15 -6.75 -16.69 -1.98
CA ALA A 15 -7.84 -17.01 -2.88
C ALA A 15 -9.17 -17.21 -2.14
N MET A 16 -9.14 -17.89 -0.98
CA MET A 16 -10.30 -18.08 -0.12
C MET A 16 -10.80 -16.74 0.44
N ASP A 17 -9.91 -15.92 1.02
CA ASP A 17 -10.24 -14.62 1.60
C ASP A 17 -10.82 -13.67 0.53
N ALA A 18 -10.28 -13.70 -0.69
CA ALA A 18 -10.75 -12.90 -1.83
C ALA A 18 -11.93 -13.54 -2.60
N SER A 19 -12.40 -14.73 -2.21
CA SER A 19 -13.47 -15.46 -2.91
C SER A 19 -13.22 -15.66 -4.41
N VAL A 20 -11.98 -16.01 -4.78
CA VAL A 20 -11.55 -16.28 -6.16
C VAL A 20 -10.87 -17.65 -6.28
N SER A 21 -10.64 -18.12 -7.51
CA SER A 21 -9.84 -19.32 -7.72
C SER A 21 -8.37 -19.08 -7.34
N ARG A 22 -7.67 -20.14 -6.92
CA ARG A 22 -6.23 -20.07 -6.63
C ARG A 22 -5.44 -19.54 -7.84
N GLN A 23 -5.77 -20.01 -9.04
CA GLN A 23 -5.12 -19.57 -10.28
C GLN A 23 -5.33 -18.07 -10.52
N LYS A 24 -6.53 -17.54 -10.23
CA LYS A 24 -6.82 -16.12 -10.36
C LYS A 24 -6.04 -15.30 -9.34
N ALA A 25 -6.03 -15.71 -8.08
CA ALA A 25 -5.24 -15.03 -7.04
C ALA A 25 -3.75 -15.01 -7.39
N GLU A 26 -3.18 -16.15 -7.76
CA GLU A 26 -1.78 -16.29 -8.15
C GLU A 26 -1.44 -15.46 -9.38
N GLY A 27 -2.26 -15.53 -10.44
CA GLY A 27 -2.07 -14.73 -11.65
C GLY A 27 -2.14 -13.21 -11.38
N CYS A 28 -3.08 -12.75 -10.56
CA CYS A 28 -3.17 -11.34 -10.16
C CYS A 28 -1.92 -10.90 -9.39
N LEU A 29 -1.48 -11.69 -8.40
CA LEU A 29 -0.32 -11.35 -7.59
C LEU A 29 0.98 -11.32 -8.41
N LEU A 30 1.19 -12.31 -9.27
CA LEU A 30 2.34 -12.37 -10.17
C LEU A 30 2.30 -11.23 -11.20
N GLY A 31 1.13 -10.96 -11.79
CA GLY A 31 0.96 -9.86 -12.74
C GLY A 31 1.27 -8.50 -12.11
N THR A 32 0.72 -8.22 -10.93
CA THR A 32 0.95 -6.96 -10.21
C THR A 32 2.40 -6.80 -9.78
N THR A 33 3.03 -7.85 -9.24
CA THR A 33 4.45 -7.79 -8.84
C THR A 33 5.39 -7.66 -10.04
N SER A 34 5.08 -8.33 -11.16
CA SER A 34 5.82 -8.17 -12.42
C SER A 34 5.71 -6.75 -12.97
N LEU A 35 4.51 -6.16 -12.96
CA LEU A 35 4.30 -4.78 -13.40
C LEU A 35 5.08 -3.80 -12.52
N LEU A 36 4.98 -3.95 -11.19
CA LEU A 36 5.73 -3.15 -10.23
C LEU A 36 7.24 -3.25 -10.49
N SER A 37 7.77 -4.47 -10.63
CA SER A 37 9.19 -4.69 -10.91
C SER A 37 9.63 -4.03 -12.22
N HIS A 38 8.79 -4.08 -13.26
CA HIS A 38 9.07 -3.44 -14.53
C HIS A 38 9.12 -1.91 -14.42
N CYS A 39 8.13 -1.28 -13.77
CA CYS A 39 8.11 0.17 -13.53
C CYS A 39 9.35 0.62 -12.75
N LEU A 40 9.66 -0.08 -11.66
CA LEU A 40 10.84 0.21 -10.83
C LEU A 40 12.15 0.03 -11.61
N GLY A 41 12.25 -0.99 -12.47
CA GLY A 41 13.41 -1.21 -13.33
C GLY A 41 13.65 -0.07 -14.34
N LYS A 42 12.59 0.66 -14.72
CA LYS A 42 12.68 1.85 -15.57
C LYS A 42 12.90 3.16 -14.80
N GLY A 43 12.91 3.10 -13.47
CA GLY A 43 12.98 4.30 -12.62
C GLY A 43 11.69 5.13 -12.64
N GLU A 44 10.56 4.54 -13.01
CA GLU A 44 9.26 5.20 -12.94
C GLU A 44 8.84 5.38 -11.48
N ASN A 45 8.21 6.51 -11.16
CA ASN A 45 7.55 6.66 -9.86
C ASN A 45 6.27 5.82 -9.86
N VAL A 46 5.98 5.16 -8.75
CA VAL A 46 4.85 4.25 -8.62
C VAL A 46 4.02 4.61 -7.40
N ALA A 47 2.69 4.71 -7.58
CA ALA A 47 1.73 4.65 -6.48
C ALA A 47 1.03 3.29 -6.49
N LEU A 48 1.26 2.50 -5.44
CA LEU A 48 0.58 1.24 -5.21
C LEU A 48 -0.57 1.46 -4.22
N VAL A 49 -1.80 1.37 -4.71
CA VAL A 49 -3.02 1.54 -3.91
C VAL A 49 -3.41 0.21 -3.28
N LEU A 50 -3.40 0.17 -1.96
CA LEU A 50 -3.92 -0.92 -1.13
C LEU A 50 -5.29 -0.46 -0.61
N LYS A 51 -6.34 -0.88 -1.32
CA LYS A 51 -7.71 -0.30 -1.23
C LYS A 51 -8.22 -0.02 0.19
N ASP A 52 -7.92 -0.89 1.15
CA ASP A 52 -8.42 -0.79 2.53
C ASP A 52 -7.36 -0.33 3.55
N VAL A 53 -6.14 -0.06 3.09
CA VAL A 53 -4.99 0.26 3.94
C VAL A 53 -4.46 1.67 3.66
N GLY A 54 -4.20 1.99 2.38
CA GLY A 54 -3.57 3.23 1.99
C GLY A 54 -2.83 3.15 0.65
N VAL A 55 -1.80 3.97 0.49
CA VAL A 55 -1.01 4.10 -0.72
C VAL A 55 0.47 4.01 -0.40
N LEU A 56 1.17 3.07 -1.04
CA LEU A 56 2.63 2.99 -1.01
C LEU A 56 3.18 3.77 -2.20
N LEU A 57 3.88 4.86 -1.91
CA LEU A 57 4.52 5.73 -2.89
C LEU A 57 6.00 5.35 -3.01
N ILE A 58 6.46 5.14 -4.23
CA ILE A 58 7.86 4.89 -4.55
C ILE A 58 8.28 5.95 -5.56
N GLU A 59 9.12 6.89 -5.13
CA GLU A 59 9.54 8.03 -5.94
C GLU A 59 11.05 8.19 -5.91
N GLY A 60 11.69 7.94 -7.05
CA GLY A 60 13.14 7.83 -7.16
C GLY A 60 13.71 6.81 -6.16
N ARG A 61 14.38 7.31 -5.11
CA ARG A 61 14.95 6.48 -4.02
C ARG A 61 14.14 6.50 -2.73
N ARG A 62 13.01 7.21 -2.71
CA ARG A 62 12.16 7.37 -1.52
C ARG A 62 11.00 6.40 -1.59
N VAL A 63 10.74 5.71 -0.49
CA VAL A 63 9.57 4.85 -0.31
C VAL A 63 8.79 5.37 0.88
N GLN A 64 7.53 5.72 0.68
CA GLN A 64 6.66 6.26 1.73
C GLN A 64 5.31 5.54 1.73
N MET A 65 4.90 5.04 2.88
CA MET A 65 3.53 4.58 3.08
C MET A 65 2.66 5.73 3.58
N ARG A 66 1.51 5.94 2.94
CA ARG A 66 0.43 6.79 3.45
C ARG A 66 -0.78 5.92 3.75
N PHE A 67 -1.40 6.11 4.91
CA PHE A 67 -2.51 5.28 5.37
C PHE A 67 -3.83 6.03 5.30
N TYR A 68 -4.91 5.30 5.04
CA TYR A 68 -6.24 5.87 5.21
C TYR A 68 -6.52 6.09 6.70
N SER A 69 -7.17 7.20 7.03
CA SER A 69 -7.44 7.58 8.42
C SER A 69 -8.28 6.52 9.15
N ASP A 70 -9.30 6.00 8.48
CA ASP A 70 -10.19 4.97 9.02
C ASP A 70 -9.46 3.63 9.26
N PHE A 71 -8.50 3.26 8.40
CA PHE A 71 -7.63 2.11 8.64
C PHE A 71 -6.79 2.28 9.91
N LEU A 72 -6.18 3.47 10.12
CA LEU A 72 -5.40 3.73 11.33
C LEU A 72 -6.29 3.80 12.59
N GLU A 73 -7.50 4.33 12.46
CA GLU A 73 -8.50 4.34 13.53
C GLU A 73 -8.92 2.92 13.93
N GLU A 74 -9.12 2.03 12.96
CA GLU A 74 -9.46 0.62 13.21
C GLU A 74 -8.31 -0.11 13.92
N LEU A 75 -7.07 0.14 13.53
CA LEU A 75 -5.90 -0.50 14.15
C LEU A 75 -5.55 0.03 15.55
N SER A 76 -5.64 1.35 15.75
CA SER A 76 -5.09 2.02 16.94
C SER A 76 -6.15 2.53 17.91
N GLY A 77 -7.40 2.63 17.45
CA GLY A 77 -8.46 3.37 18.11
C GLY A 77 -8.35 4.87 17.86
N LYS A 78 -9.50 5.51 17.62
CA LYS A 78 -9.60 6.94 17.30
C LYS A 78 -8.94 7.85 18.34
N SER A 79 -9.23 7.65 19.63
CA SER A 79 -8.68 8.49 20.70
C SER A 79 -7.16 8.36 20.85
N THR A 80 -6.60 7.18 20.58
CA THR A 80 -5.16 6.94 20.54
C THR A 80 -4.53 7.70 19.37
N LEU A 81 -5.15 7.63 18.19
CA LEU A 81 -4.66 8.29 16.98
C LEU A 81 -4.67 9.82 17.14
N GLU A 82 -5.77 10.39 17.64
CA GLU A 82 -5.90 11.82 17.91
C GLU A 82 -4.83 12.31 18.91
N ARG A 83 -4.61 11.56 20.00
CA ARG A 83 -3.57 11.89 20.98
C ARG A 83 -2.17 11.81 20.38
N ALA A 84 -1.91 10.82 19.52
CA ALA A 84 -0.63 10.68 18.84
C ALA A 84 -0.41 11.84 17.86
N ALA A 85 -1.41 12.22 17.07
CA ALA A 85 -1.36 13.36 16.16
C ALA A 85 -1.15 14.69 16.90
N PHE A 86 -1.77 14.86 18.07
CA PHE A 86 -1.55 16.05 18.91
C PHE A 86 -0.10 16.15 19.41
N LYS A 87 0.48 15.02 19.84
CA LYS A 87 1.87 14.97 20.32
C LYS A 87 2.90 15.05 19.19
N VAL A 88 2.56 14.50 18.04
CA VAL A 88 3.44 14.39 16.87
C VAL A 88 2.64 14.83 15.64
N PRO A 89 2.55 16.14 15.35
CA PRO A 89 1.78 16.66 14.22
C PRO A 89 2.22 16.09 12.85
N GLN A 90 3.50 15.71 12.73
CA GLN A 90 4.08 15.05 11.54
C GLN A 90 3.41 13.71 11.21
N LEU A 91 2.67 13.11 12.15
CA LEU A 91 1.86 11.92 11.89
C LEU A 91 0.79 12.21 10.82
N LEU A 92 0.34 13.46 10.68
CA LEU A 92 -0.64 13.84 9.66
C LEU A 92 -0.07 13.73 8.23
N ASP A 93 1.26 13.81 8.06
CA ASP A 93 1.91 13.68 6.76
C ASP A 93 1.85 12.25 6.20
N ILE A 94 1.61 11.25 7.06
CA ILE A 94 1.43 9.85 6.67
C ILE A 94 -0.04 9.47 6.55
N VAL A 95 -0.98 10.38 6.80
CA VAL A 95 -2.42 10.14 6.65
C VAL A 95 -2.91 10.68 5.32
N VAL A 96 -3.76 9.92 4.63
CA VAL A 96 -4.37 10.35 3.37
C VAL A 96 -5.87 10.08 3.40
N SER A 97 -6.64 10.97 2.77
CA SER A 97 -8.07 10.79 2.59
C SER A 97 -8.36 9.82 1.43
N ARG A 98 -9.35 8.94 1.58
CA ARG A 98 -9.79 8.02 0.51
C ARG A 98 -10.30 8.74 -0.75
N VAL A 99 -10.83 9.95 -0.58
CA VAL A 99 -11.35 10.75 -1.70
C VAL A 99 -10.29 11.62 -2.36
N ALA A 100 -9.07 11.65 -1.82
CA ALA A 100 -7.97 12.39 -2.44
C ALA A 100 -7.59 11.72 -3.77
N PRO A 101 -7.46 12.49 -4.87
CA PRO A 101 -6.97 11.93 -6.14
C PRO A 101 -5.58 11.33 -5.97
N ILE A 102 -5.37 10.08 -6.37
CA ILE A 102 -4.05 9.43 -6.24
C ILE A 102 -2.96 10.20 -6.98
N ALA A 103 -3.30 10.84 -8.10
CA ALA A 103 -2.38 11.68 -8.85
C ALA A 103 -1.84 12.88 -8.04
N SER A 104 -2.54 13.36 -7.00
CA SER A 104 -2.02 14.42 -6.14
C SER A 104 -0.96 13.95 -5.13
N LEU A 105 -0.81 12.64 -4.98
CA LEU A 105 0.14 12.03 -4.05
C LEU A 105 1.51 11.76 -4.70
N THR A 106 1.63 11.91 -6.02
CA THR A 106 2.85 11.62 -6.78
C THR A 106 3.29 12.79 -7.63
N PHE A 107 4.60 12.98 -7.83
CA PHE A 107 5.15 14.04 -8.68
C PHE A 107 4.98 13.80 -10.19
N SER A 108 4.72 12.55 -10.60
CA SER A 108 4.29 12.04 -11.93
C SER A 108 4.68 10.57 -11.99
N GLY A 109 3.80 9.65 -12.41
CA GLY A 109 4.14 8.22 -12.38
C GLY A 109 3.01 7.25 -12.78
N SER A 110 3.28 5.96 -12.62
CA SER A 110 2.31 4.88 -12.84
C SER A 110 1.49 4.61 -11.58
N VAL A 111 0.20 4.34 -11.74
CA VAL A 111 -0.69 3.92 -10.65
C VAL A 111 -1.01 2.45 -10.79
N ILE A 112 -0.70 1.67 -9.77
CA ILE A 112 -1.00 0.24 -9.68
C ILE A 112 -2.01 0.06 -8.55
N ILE A 113 -3.13 -0.59 -8.83
CA ILE A 113 -4.20 -0.81 -7.86
C ILE A 113 -4.26 -2.29 -7.54
N PHE A 114 -4.14 -2.65 -6.26
CA PHE A 114 -4.36 -4.03 -5.82
C PHE A 114 -5.88 -4.35 -5.84
N PRO A 115 -6.27 -5.57 -6.25
CA PRO A 115 -7.67 -6.00 -6.21
C PRO A 115 -8.27 -5.95 -4.80
#